data_AF-A0A645ENZ5-F1
#
_entry.id   AF-A0A645ENZ5-F1
#
_cell.length_a   1.000
_cell.length_b   1.000
_cell.length_c   1.000
_cell.angle_alpha   90.00
_cell.angle_beta   90.00
_cell.angle_gamma   90.00
#
_symmetry.space_group_name_H-M   'P 1'
#
loop_
_entity.id
_entity.type
_entity.pdbx_description
1 polymer ?
#
loop_
_entity_poly.entity_id
_entity_poly.type
_entity_poly.pdbx_seq_one_letter_code
_entity_poly.pdbx_strand_id
1 'polypeptide(L)'
;MIDLFDIIKGENFYLLDMSVNDKSVLYNEKYGIITLDNNRDEYNFKVSYTIEPRLSDDIVFKIAGTTLDGKLENLKVNVNSPFFIDNATVDFNEKGANFGTDRFNLEKNDNNVVFTNKNTIYVGEDIKLKIDIDKDLFVRPLPISGNIVKFSSPMILLLIVFLFFRFRDKNPITPVVQFYPPKSMNSAEVGYGFNEGISNLQVTSLLFYWASEGYIKIIMKKKNKFTIEKLKEIDNNHKSYEKKLFNSLFKYGNGKKVTGEKLKTYFGEEVSKAVKGVKEEFKYEKKLRDSASKKAGFLLSIISAVPIISCMMVARDVDHGSIIGYIMEP
;
A
#
# COMPACT_ATOMS: atom_id res chain seq x y z
N MET A 1 -8.41 41.05 8.54
CA MET A 1 -8.37 39.61 8.85
C MET A 1 -6.95 39.29 9.32
N ILE A 2 -6.79 38.58 10.41
CA ILE A 2 -5.49 38.13 10.93
C ILE A 2 -5.46 36.61 10.78
N ASP A 3 -4.52 36.11 10.00
CA ASP A 3 -4.34 34.69 9.80
C ASP A 3 -3.35 34.16 10.84
N LEU A 4 -3.81 33.24 11.69
CA LEU A 4 -2.97 32.49 12.61
C LEU A 4 -2.58 31.20 11.88
N PHE A 5 -1.82 31.33 10.78
CA PHE A 5 -1.38 30.25 9.88
C PHE A 5 -0.81 29.02 10.59
N ASP A 6 -0.23 29.28 11.76
CA ASP A 6 0.09 28.35 12.84
C ASP A 6 -1.10 27.43 13.07
N ILE A 7 -2.13 28.00 13.71
CA ILE A 7 -3.12 27.45 14.65
C ILE A 7 -4.30 26.72 13.96
N ILE A 8 -4.05 25.99 12.88
CA ILE A 8 -5.06 25.21 12.16
C ILE A 8 -5.13 23.77 12.69
N LYS A 9 -6.34 23.33 13.07
CA LYS A 9 -6.55 21.98 13.61
C LYS A 9 -6.27 20.90 12.54
N GLY A 10 -5.26 20.07 12.77
CA GLY A 10 -5.01 18.84 12.01
C GLY A 10 -3.98 18.93 10.88
N GLU A 11 -3.33 20.08 10.67
CA GLU A 11 -2.28 20.21 9.63
C GLU A 11 -0.85 20.17 10.19
N ASN A 12 -0.55 20.94 11.25
CA ASN A 12 0.82 21.13 11.74
C ASN A 12 1.01 20.77 13.23
N PHE A 13 -0.01 20.92 14.08
CA PHE A 13 -0.03 20.49 15.48
C PHE A 13 -1.49 20.27 15.91
N TYR A 14 -1.71 19.69 17.09
CA TYR A 14 -3.04 19.49 17.63
C TYR A 14 -3.45 20.69 18.52
N LEU A 15 -4.42 21.48 18.08
CA LEU A 15 -5.02 22.53 18.93
C LEU A 15 -5.90 21.87 20.00
N LEU A 16 -5.50 21.97 21.26
CA LEU A 16 -6.21 21.40 22.40
C LEU A 16 -7.25 22.35 22.97
N ASP A 17 -6.88 23.64 23.07
CA ASP A 17 -7.74 24.68 23.62
C ASP A 17 -7.40 26.04 23.00
N MET A 18 -8.40 26.91 22.85
CA MET A 18 -8.22 28.31 22.47
C MET A 18 -9.27 29.21 23.11
N SER A 19 -8.83 30.37 23.58
CA SER A 19 -9.70 31.46 24.03
C SER A 19 -9.24 32.81 23.48
N VAL A 20 -10.22 33.64 23.12
CA VAL A 20 -10.05 35.06 22.82
C VAL A 20 -10.79 35.85 23.89
N ASN A 21 -10.12 36.79 24.53
CA ASN A 21 -10.69 37.55 25.65
C ASN A 21 -11.76 38.57 25.20
N ASP A 22 -11.68 39.05 23.96
CA ASP A 22 -12.64 39.97 23.37
C ASP A 22 -13.68 39.21 22.54
N LYS A 23 -14.94 39.26 22.98
CA LYS A 23 -16.07 38.59 22.32
C LYS A 23 -16.40 39.15 20.94
N SER A 24 -15.95 40.36 20.65
CA SER A 24 -16.15 41.01 19.35
C SER A 24 -15.14 40.54 18.29
N VAL A 25 -14.09 39.85 18.72
CA VAL A 25 -13.06 39.27 17.85
C VAL A 25 -13.41 37.80 17.63
N LEU A 26 -13.83 37.46 16.42
CA LEU A 26 -14.25 36.10 16.09
C LEU A 26 -13.07 35.27 15.59
N TYR A 27 -12.89 34.10 16.18
CA TYR A 27 -11.92 33.10 15.73
C TYR A 27 -12.60 31.96 14.98
N ASN A 28 -12.05 31.60 13.82
CA ASN A 28 -12.47 30.45 13.04
C ASN A 28 -11.44 29.32 13.16
N GLU A 29 -11.73 28.33 13.99
CA GLU A 29 -10.82 27.21 14.28
C GLU A 29 -10.46 26.37 13.06
N LYS A 30 -11.36 26.29 12.07
CA LYS A 30 -11.16 25.46 10.87
C LYS A 30 -10.07 26.04 9.96
N TYR A 31 -9.95 27.36 9.94
CA TYR A 31 -9.03 28.06 9.05
C TYR A 31 -7.92 28.80 9.81
N GLY A 32 -7.94 28.80 11.14
CA GLY A 32 -6.96 29.55 11.94
C GLY A 32 -7.13 31.06 11.84
N ILE A 33 -8.32 31.56 11.51
CA ILE A 33 -8.50 32.98 11.15
C ILE A 33 -9.16 33.77 12.27
N ILE A 34 -8.57 34.90 12.63
CA ILE A 34 -9.20 35.95 13.43
C ILE A 34 -9.80 37.01 12.50
N THR A 35 -11.09 37.30 12.69
CA THR A 35 -11.81 38.34 11.97
C THR A 35 -12.04 39.53 12.88
N LEU A 36 -11.61 40.70 12.41
CA LEU A 36 -11.88 41.99 13.02
C LEU A 36 -12.97 42.68 12.18
N ASP A 37 -13.95 43.31 12.84
CA ASP A 37 -14.93 44.14 12.16
C ASP A 37 -14.32 45.50 11.76
N ASN A 38 -14.97 46.24 10.86
CA ASN A 38 -14.49 47.58 10.45
C ASN A 38 -15.09 48.70 11.31
N ASN A 39 -15.58 48.36 12.51
CA ASN A 39 -16.36 49.27 13.36
C ASN A 39 -15.50 50.06 14.35
N ARG A 40 -14.23 49.71 14.51
CA ARG A 40 -13.27 50.40 15.39
C ARG A 40 -11.94 50.62 14.67
N ASP A 41 -11.26 51.68 15.06
CA ASP A 41 -9.94 52.02 14.54
C ASP A 41 -8.81 51.26 15.27
N GLU A 42 -9.04 50.89 16.54
CA GLU A 42 -8.04 50.22 17.39
C GLU A 42 -8.63 48.99 18.09
N TYR A 43 -7.88 47.89 18.07
CA TYR A 43 -8.22 46.62 18.74
C TYR A 43 -7.11 46.23 19.71
N ASN A 44 -7.49 45.86 20.93
CA ASN A 44 -6.58 45.28 21.91
C ASN A 44 -7.20 43.99 22.47
N PHE A 45 -6.69 42.86 22.01
CA PHE A 45 -7.18 41.54 22.40
C PHE A 45 -6.01 40.60 22.70
N LYS A 46 -6.31 39.54 23.45
CA LYS A 46 -5.40 38.46 23.83
C LYS A 46 -5.99 37.14 23.35
N VAL A 47 -5.18 36.41 22.60
CA VAL A 47 -5.44 35.02 22.22
C VAL A 47 -4.58 34.13 23.11
N SER A 48 -5.20 33.16 23.77
CA SER A 48 -4.50 32.13 24.54
C SER A 48 -4.84 30.77 23.95
N TYR A 49 -3.83 29.95 23.68
CA TYR A 49 -4.03 28.65 23.06
C TYR A 49 -3.09 27.61 23.66
N THR A 50 -3.52 26.35 23.64
CA THR A 50 -2.71 25.19 24.02
C THR A 50 -2.60 24.29 22.82
N ILE A 51 -1.35 23.99 22.42
CA ILE A 51 -1.06 23.11 21.29
C ILE A 51 -0.22 21.92 21.73
N GLU A 52 -0.38 20.81 21.03
CA GLU A 52 0.52 19.68 21.10
C GLU A 52 1.36 19.63 19.80
N PRO A 53 2.65 20.06 19.85
CA PRO A 53 3.48 20.19 18.65
C PRO A 53 3.87 18.83 18.06
N ARG A 54 4.25 18.79 16.79
CA ARG A 54 4.93 17.62 16.22
C ARG A 54 6.34 17.51 16.78
N LEU A 55 6.83 16.28 16.99
CA LEU A 55 8.17 16.02 17.52
C LEU A 55 9.29 16.36 16.52
N SER A 56 8.98 16.44 15.22
CA SER A 56 9.94 16.66 14.14
C SER A 56 10.14 18.12 13.74
N ASP A 57 9.28 19.02 14.21
CA ASP A 57 9.14 20.34 13.60
C ASP A 57 9.91 21.42 14.38
N ASP A 58 10.55 22.32 13.64
CA ASP A 58 11.15 23.51 14.22
C ASP A 58 10.05 24.52 14.61
N ILE A 59 10.32 25.38 15.60
CA ILE A 59 9.38 26.44 15.98
C ILE A 59 9.47 27.56 14.94
N VAL A 60 8.46 27.63 14.07
CA VAL A 60 8.36 28.63 13.01
C VAL A 60 7.08 29.42 13.19
N PHE A 61 7.20 30.74 13.22
CA PHE A 61 6.09 31.67 13.23
C PHE A 61 5.92 32.27 11.85
N LYS A 62 4.79 32.01 11.20
CA LYS A 62 4.41 32.73 9.97
C LYS A 62 3.86 34.10 10.34
N ILE A 63 4.65 35.13 10.07
CA ILE A 63 4.34 36.52 10.42
C ILE A 63 3.45 37.17 9.36
N ALA A 64 3.75 36.93 8.08
CA ALA A 64 2.97 37.41 6.94
C ALA A 64 2.95 36.34 5.86
N GLY A 65 1.81 36.17 5.19
CA GLY A 65 1.64 35.19 4.11
C GLY A 65 1.27 35.86 2.78
N THR A 66 1.40 35.10 1.70
CA THR A 66 1.17 35.61 0.33
C THR A 66 -0.27 36.05 0.06
N THR A 67 -1.22 35.63 0.90
CA THR A 67 -2.65 35.94 0.82
C THR A 67 -3.05 37.16 1.65
N LEU A 68 -2.09 37.84 2.28
CA LEU A 68 -2.34 39.07 3.02
C LEU A 68 -3.11 40.07 2.16
N ASP A 69 -4.26 40.53 2.66
CA ASP A 69 -5.05 41.56 2.00
C ASP A 69 -4.61 42.94 2.50
N GLY A 70 -4.00 43.74 1.61
CA GLY A 70 -3.47 45.07 1.91
C GLY A 70 -1.94 45.13 2.04
N LYS A 71 -1.46 46.17 2.73
CA LYS A 71 -0.02 46.41 2.99
C LYS A 71 0.23 46.49 4.49
N LEU A 72 1.36 45.94 4.94
CA LEU A 72 1.80 46.07 6.34
C LEU A 72 2.96 47.05 6.44
N GLU A 73 2.81 48.03 7.32
CA GLU A 73 3.79 49.08 7.60
C GLU A 73 4.06 49.09 9.12
N ASN A 74 5.32 49.30 9.51
CA ASN A 74 5.74 49.40 10.92
C ASN A 74 5.35 48.18 11.79
N LEU A 75 5.41 46.99 11.21
CA LEU A 75 5.26 45.72 11.90
C LEU A 75 6.42 45.51 12.88
N LYS A 76 6.07 45.37 14.15
CA LYS A 76 6.98 44.96 15.22
C LYS A 76 6.46 43.69 15.86
N VAL A 77 7.25 42.62 15.81
CA VAL A 77 6.96 41.34 16.45
C VAL A 77 7.94 41.13 17.57
N ASN A 78 7.43 40.83 18.77
CA ASN A 78 8.24 40.57 19.96
C ASN A 78 7.91 39.18 20.49
N VAL A 79 8.85 38.24 20.36
CA VAL A 79 8.71 36.84 20.79
C VAL A 79 9.49 36.65 22.07
N ASN A 80 8.77 36.43 23.17
CA ASN A 80 9.36 36.13 24.47
C ASN A 80 9.19 34.64 24.79
N SER A 81 10.30 33.95 25.07
CA SER A 81 10.34 32.53 25.39
C SER A 81 10.69 32.31 26.87
N PRO A 82 10.02 31.38 27.57
CA PRO A 82 10.45 30.97 28.90
C PRO A 82 11.81 30.25 28.89
N PHE A 83 12.29 29.82 27.72
CA PHE A 83 13.55 29.11 27.53
C PHE A 83 14.54 29.93 26.70
N PHE A 84 15.82 29.62 26.86
CA PHE A 84 16.89 30.21 26.06
C PHE A 84 16.67 29.91 24.58
N ILE A 85 16.85 30.94 23.75
CA ILE A 85 16.79 30.85 22.29
C ILE A 85 18.23 30.73 21.81
N ASP A 86 18.58 29.62 21.18
CA ASP A 86 19.94 29.41 20.67
C ASP A 86 20.20 30.32 19.47
N ASN A 87 19.25 30.35 18.54
CA ASN A 87 19.34 31.09 17.29
C ASN A 87 17.96 31.53 16.80
N ALA A 88 17.92 32.58 15.99
CA ALA A 88 16.70 33.06 15.36
C ALA A 88 17.01 33.46 13.91
N THR A 89 16.19 32.99 12.98
CA THR A 89 16.35 33.26 11.55
C THR A 89 15.04 33.71 10.94
N VAL A 90 15.14 34.61 9.96
CA VAL A 90 13.98 35.09 9.20
C VAL A 90 14.12 34.58 7.78
N ASP A 91 13.11 33.85 7.32
CA ASP A 91 12.90 33.51 5.92
C ASP A 91 11.93 34.53 5.34
N PHE A 92 12.45 35.40 4.47
CA PHE A 92 11.69 36.44 3.81
C PHE A 92 11.67 36.15 2.31
N ASN A 93 10.53 35.72 1.81
CA ASN A 93 10.29 35.57 0.38
C ASN A 93 9.86 36.91 -0.21
N GLU A 94 10.85 37.67 -0.63
CA GLU A 94 10.67 39.01 -1.17
C GLU A 94 10.13 38.99 -2.60
N LYS A 95 9.23 39.93 -2.92
CA LYS A 95 8.76 40.17 -4.29
C LYS A 95 8.52 41.65 -4.56
N GLY A 96 8.60 42.03 -5.83
CA GLY A 96 8.23 43.37 -6.28
C GLY A 96 9.28 44.45 -5.97
N ALA A 97 8.82 45.67 -5.66
CA ALA A 97 9.62 46.90 -5.71
C ALA A 97 10.78 46.98 -4.70
N ASN A 98 10.75 46.17 -3.64
CA ASN A 98 11.76 46.17 -2.57
C ASN A 98 12.70 44.96 -2.66
N PHE A 99 12.70 44.21 -3.76
CA PHE A 99 13.52 43.00 -3.91
C PHE A 99 15.03 43.31 -3.77
N GLY A 100 15.70 42.57 -2.88
CA GLY A 100 17.15 42.68 -2.65
C GLY A 100 17.57 43.90 -1.83
N THR A 101 16.62 44.57 -1.17
CA THR A 101 16.90 45.69 -0.25
C THR A 101 17.02 45.18 1.20
N ASP A 102 17.53 46.01 2.11
CA ASP A 102 17.59 45.68 3.53
C ASP A 102 16.19 45.75 4.16
N ARG A 103 15.52 44.60 4.28
CA ARG A 103 14.07 44.54 4.57
C ARG A 103 13.69 44.59 6.04
N PHE A 104 14.56 44.15 6.95
CA PHE A 104 14.20 43.94 8.36
C PHE A 104 15.37 44.15 9.32
N ASN A 105 15.05 44.28 10.60
CA ASN A 105 15.99 44.16 11.70
C ASN A 105 15.54 43.01 12.61
N LEU A 106 16.49 42.20 13.05
CA LEU A 106 16.28 41.07 13.95
C LEU A 106 17.24 41.20 15.12
N GLU A 107 16.69 41.47 16.31
CA GLU A 107 17.47 41.56 17.55
C GLU A 107 17.16 40.34 18.40
N LYS A 108 18.20 39.62 18.82
CA LYS A 108 18.09 38.45 19.69
C LYS A 108 18.83 38.69 21.00
N ASN A 109 18.10 38.52 22.09
CA ASN A 109 18.61 38.38 23.44
C ASN A 109 18.39 36.94 23.91
N ASP A 110 18.89 36.57 25.09
CA ASP A 110 18.84 35.20 25.62
C ASP A 110 17.46 34.53 25.49
N ASN A 111 16.38 35.22 25.86
CA ASN A 111 15.02 34.69 25.88
C ASN A 111 14.05 35.47 24.98
N ASN A 112 14.53 36.46 24.22
CA ASN A 112 13.68 37.39 23.51
C ASN A 112 14.18 37.66 22.09
N VAL A 113 13.27 37.65 21.13
CA VAL A 113 13.55 37.98 19.73
C VAL A 113 12.61 39.08 19.26
N VAL A 114 13.19 40.17 18.75
CA VAL A 114 12.45 41.31 18.21
C VAL A 114 12.69 41.40 16.72
N PHE A 115 11.62 41.27 15.94
CA PHE A 115 11.61 41.49 14.50
C PHE A 115 10.91 42.81 14.18
N THR A 116 11.52 43.60 13.29
CA THR A 116 10.91 44.83 12.76
C THR A 116 11.12 44.93 11.26
N ASN A 117 10.09 45.32 10.51
CA ASN A 117 10.25 45.59 9.08
C ASN A 117 10.72 47.04 8.85
N LYS A 118 11.65 47.22 7.91
CA LYS A 118 12.16 48.55 7.51
C LYS A 118 11.34 49.16 6.38
N ASN A 119 10.78 48.31 5.52
CA ASN A 119 9.99 48.71 4.36
C ASN A 119 8.62 48.06 4.39
N THR A 120 7.68 48.65 3.65
CA THR A 120 6.34 48.10 3.44
C THR A 120 6.42 46.65 2.95
N ILE A 121 5.60 45.79 3.57
CA ILE A 121 5.38 44.40 3.15
C ILE A 121 4.15 44.40 2.26
N TYR A 122 4.32 43.92 1.02
CA TYR A 122 3.27 43.91 0.00
C TYR A 122 2.60 42.54 -0.13
N VAL A 123 1.43 42.54 -0.77
CA VAL A 123 0.72 41.31 -1.17
C VAL A 123 1.64 40.40 -1.99
N GLY A 124 1.65 39.11 -1.66
CA GLY A 124 2.45 38.10 -2.36
C GLY A 124 3.85 37.86 -1.80
N GLU A 125 4.27 38.63 -0.80
CA GLU A 125 5.46 38.36 0.02
C GLU A 125 5.10 37.46 1.22
N ASP A 126 6.05 36.64 1.68
CA ASP A 126 5.89 35.86 2.91
C ASP A 126 7.08 35.99 3.85
N ILE A 127 6.79 36.00 5.15
CA ILE A 127 7.77 36.19 6.22
C ILE A 127 7.55 35.11 7.27
N LYS A 128 8.61 34.35 7.55
CA LYS A 128 8.63 33.34 8.60
C LYS A 128 9.78 33.61 9.54
N LEU A 129 9.49 33.65 10.83
CA LEU A 129 10.50 33.73 11.88
C LEU A 129 10.67 32.35 12.49
N LYS A 130 11.83 31.74 12.27
CA LYS A 130 12.22 30.48 12.89
C LYS A 130 13.04 30.77 14.14
N ILE A 131 12.72 30.09 15.23
CA ILE A 131 13.53 30.11 16.44
C ILE A 131 14.04 28.70 16.75
N ASP A 132 15.33 28.63 17.08
CA ASP A 132 15.99 27.41 17.50
C ASP A 132 16.08 27.45 19.03
N ILE A 133 15.53 26.43 19.67
CA ILE A 133 15.57 26.20 21.11
C ILE A 133 16.07 24.78 21.33
N ASP A 134 16.69 24.53 22.48
CA ASP A 134 17.08 23.20 22.92
C ASP A 134 15.94 22.17 22.75
N LYS A 135 16.20 21.17 21.90
CA LYS A 135 15.24 20.12 21.53
C LYS A 135 14.94 19.20 22.70
N ASP A 136 15.85 19.09 23.66
CA ASP A 136 15.69 18.23 24.83
C ASP A 136 14.65 18.77 25.81
N LEU A 137 14.19 20.02 25.64
CA LEU A 137 13.10 20.60 26.42
C LEU A 137 11.72 20.05 26.04
N PHE A 138 11.57 19.48 24.84
CA PHE A 138 10.30 19.01 24.29
C PHE A 138 10.29 17.48 24.17
N VAL A 139 10.20 16.79 25.31
CA VAL A 139 10.11 15.32 25.35
C VAL A 139 8.66 14.87 25.50
N ARG A 140 8.21 14.00 24.59
CA ARG A 140 6.93 13.28 24.72
C ARG A 140 7.19 11.83 25.15
N PRO A 141 6.54 11.34 26.21
CA PRO A 141 6.59 9.91 26.53
C PRO A 141 5.94 9.10 25.41
N LEU A 142 6.50 7.93 25.11
CA LEU A 142 5.87 7.02 24.15
C LEU A 142 4.44 6.68 24.62
N PRO A 143 3.45 6.70 23.71
CA PRO A 143 2.12 6.25 24.05
C PRO A 143 2.15 4.78 24.48
N ILE A 144 1.14 4.36 25.24
CA ILE A 144 1.01 2.97 25.70
C ILE A 144 1.07 2.00 24.51
N SER A 145 0.45 2.35 23.37
CA SER A 145 0.52 1.61 22.12
C SER A 145 1.96 1.43 21.63
N GLY A 146 2.76 2.50 21.64
CA GLY A 146 4.18 2.47 21.27
C GLY A 146 5.01 1.56 22.16
N ASN A 147 4.78 1.58 23.47
CA ASN A 147 5.47 0.68 24.40
C ASN A 147 5.11 -0.79 24.14
N ILE A 148 3.83 -1.10 23.87
CA ILE A 148 3.40 -2.46 23.54
C ILE A 148 4.09 -2.95 22.26
N VAL A 149 4.10 -2.15 21.20
CA VAL A 149 4.72 -2.53 19.91
C VAL A 149 6.23 -2.71 20.02
N LYS A 150 6.91 -1.83 20.77
CA LYS A 150 8.36 -1.92 21.02
C LYS A 150 8.79 -3.28 21.57
N PHE A 151 8.01 -3.86 22.49
CA PHE A 151 8.34 -5.16 23.09
C PHE A 151 7.72 -6.35 22.35
N SER A 152 6.51 -6.22 21.81
CA SER A 152 5.82 -7.30 21.12
C SER A 152 6.39 -7.60 19.73
N SER A 153 6.83 -6.60 18.98
CA SER A 153 7.32 -6.78 17.60
C SER A 153 8.54 -7.72 17.52
N PRO A 154 9.61 -7.54 18.33
CA PRO A 154 10.73 -8.49 18.37
C PRO A 154 10.29 -9.90 18.78
N MET A 155 9.34 -10.01 19.72
CA MET A 155 8.83 -11.30 20.20
C MET A 155 8.07 -12.05 19.11
N ILE A 156 7.23 -11.35 18.35
CA ILE A 156 6.50 -11.91 17.20
C ILE A 156 7.49 -12.34 16.12
N LEU A 157 8.55 -11.55 15.87
CA LEU A 157 9.57 -11.90 14.89
C LEU A 157 10.31 -13.19 15.29
N LEU A 158 10.70 -13.33 16.55
CA LEU A 158 11.29 -14.56 17.07
C LEU A 158 10.35 -15.77 16.90
N LEU A 159 9.05 -15.57 17.17
CA LEU A 159 8.04 -16.60 16.96
C LEU A 159 7.93 -16.99 15.47
N ILE A 160 7.91 -16.02 14.55
CA ILE A 160 7.88 -16.29 13.10
C ILE A 160 9.11 -17.08 12.67
N VAL A 161 10.30 -16.69 13.12
CA VAL A 161 11.56 -17.40 12.82
C VAL A 161 11.51 -18.83 13.35
N PHE A 162 11.05 -19.03 14.59
CA PHE A 162 10.86 -20.34 15.18
C PHE A 162 9.88 -21.21 14.36
N LEU A 163 8.72 -20.67 14.00
CA LEU A 163 7.73 -21.38 13.18
C LEU A 163 8.28 -21.68 11.77
N PHE A 164 9.05 -20.77 11.19
CA PHE A 164 9.72 -21.00 9.91
C PHE A 164 10.64 -22.21 10.01
N PHE A 165 11.55 -22.28 10.98
CA PHE A 165 12.41 -23.45 11.15
C PHE A 165 11.65 -24.74 11.48
N ARG A 166 10.50 -24.63 12.17
CA ARG A 166 9.64 -25.77 12.51
C ARG A 166 8.86 -26.35 11.32
N PHE A 167 8.47 -25.50 10.37
CA PHE A 167 7.63 -25.87 9.22
C PHE A 167 8.35 -25.84 7.87
N ARG A 168 9.58 -25.33 7.80
CA ARG A 168 10.40 -25.35 6.58
C ARG A 168 10.61 -26.79 6.11
N ASP A 169 10.54 -26.97 4.80
CA ASP A 169 10.88 -28.24 4.17
C ASP A 169 12.34 -28.62 4.49
N LYS A 170 12.54 -29.84 4.99
CA LYS A 170 13.85 -30.36 5.39
C LYS A 170 14.57 -31.06 4.25
N ASN A 171 13.86 -31.41 3.17
CA ASN A 171 14.37 -32.22 2.08
C ASN A 171 14.28 -31.45 0.77
N PRO A 172 15.23 -30.54 0.47
CA PRO A 172 15.26 -29.86 -0.81
C PRO A 172 15.45 -30.89 -1.94
N ILE A 173 14.44 -31.05 -2.79
CA ILE A 173 14.51 -31.93 -3.95
C ILE A 173 15.31 -31.20 -5.04
N THR A 174 16.43 -31.80 -5.46
CA THR A 174 17.17 -31.31 -6.63
C THR A 174 16.47 -31.85 -7.89
N PRO A 175 15.97 -30.99 -8.78
CA PRO A 175 15.26 -31.46 -9.97
C PRO A 175 16.24 -32.17 -10.91
N VAL A 176 15.98 -33.45 -11.18
CA VAL A 176 16.69 -34.19 -12.23
C VAL A 176 15.96 -34.01 -13.54
N VAL A 177 16.69 -33.66 -14.60
CA VAL A 177 16.12 -33.54 -15.95
C VAL A 177 15.66 -34.92 -16.41
N GLN A 178 14.35 -35.11 -16.56
CA GLN A 178 13.76 -36.30 -17.18
C GLN A 178 13.20 -35.94 -18.54
N PHE A 179 13.62 -36.68 -19.57
CA PHE A 179 13.13 -36.52 -20.94
C PHE A 179 11.77 -37.19 -21.17
N TYR A 180 11.39 -38.13 -20.30
CA TYR A 180 10.17 -38.91 -20.38
C TYR A 180 9.26 -38.61 -19.20
N PRO A 181 7.93 -38.68 -19.39
CA PRO A 181 6.99 -38.48 -18.30
C PRO A 181 7.16 -39.56 -17.23
N PRO A 182 6.77 -39.28 -15.96
CA PRO A 182 6.73 -40.28 -14.91
C PRO A 182 5.93 -41.51 -15.35
N LYS A 183 6.39 -42.71 -14.97
CA LYS A 183 5.68 -43.96 -15.26
C LYS A 183 4.22 -43.84 -14.82
N SER A 184 3.30 -44.29 -15.67
CA SER A 184 1.83 -44.27 -15.49
C SER A 184 1.13 -42.91 -15.62
N MET A 185 1.82 -41.82 -15.93
CA MET A 185 1.19 -40.53 -16.22
C MET A 185 0.98 -40.30 -17.72
N ASN A 186 -0.22 -39.89 -18.11
CA ASN A 186 -0.50 -39.44 -19.47
C ASN A 186 -0.19 -37.94 -19.63
N SER A 187 -0.26 -37.43 -20.85
CA SER A 187 0.12 -36.04 -21.16
C SER A 187 -0.69 -34.99 -20.38
N ALA A 188 -1.98 -35.23 -20.11
CA ALA A 188 -2.81 -34.33 -19.32
C ALA A 188 -2.43 -34.32 -17.84
N GLU A 189 -2.13 -35.48 -17.26
CA GLU A 189 -1.69 -35.63 -15.87
C GLU A 189 -0.30 -35.03 -15.65
N VAL A 190 0.61 -35.17 -16.61
CA VAL A 190 1.91 -34.48 -16.57
C VAL A 190 1.70 -32.96 -16.56
N GLY A 191 0.78 -32.47 -17.40
CA GLY A 191 0.40 -31.07 -17.41
C GLY A 191 -0.17 -30.61 -16.06
N TYR A 192 -1.01 -31.44 -15.41
CA TYR A 192 -1.52 -31.15 -14.08
C TYR A 192 -0.42 -31.16 -13.01
N GLY A 193 0.50 -32.12 -13.07
CA GLY A 193 1.64 -32.24 -12.16
C GLY A 193 2.54 -31.01 -12.18
N PHE A 194 2.78 -30.46 -13.37
CA PHE A 194 3.62 -29.26 -13.53
C PHE A 194 2.93 -27.97 -13.09
N ASN A 195 1.66 -27.76 -13.49
CA ASN A 195 0.95 -26.51 -13.24
C ASN A 195 0.12 -26.51 -11.94
N GLU A 196 0.07 -27.63 -11.21
CA GLU A 196 -0.88 -27.90 -10.11
C GLU A 196 -2.34 -27.57 -10.48
N GLY A 197 -2.64 -27.63 -11.77
CA GLY A 197 -3.85 -27.12 -12.38
C GLY A 197 -4.00 -27.70 -13.78
N ILE A 198 -5.25 -27.91 -14.19
CA ILE A 198 -5.58 -28.48 -15.50
C ILE A 198 -6.53 -27.56 -16.24
N SER A 199 -6.16 -27.25 -17.48
CA SER A 199 -6.94 -26.50 -18.46
C SER A 199 -7.43 -27.44 -19.57
N ASN A 200 -8.44 -26.99 -20.32
CA ASN A 200 -8.94 -27.71 -21.48
C ASN A 200 -7.82 -27.99 -22.51
N LEU A 201 -6.89 -27.03 -22.70
CA LEU A 201 -5.75 -27.18 -23.61
C LEU A 201 -4.85 -28.36 -23.21
N GLN A 202 -4.55 -28.50 -21.93
CA GLN A 202 -3.73 -29.61 -21.43
C GLN A 202 -4.46 -30.96 -21.60
N VAL A 203 -5.78 -31.02 -21.43
CA VAL A 203 -6.54 -32.25 -21.72
C VAL A 203 -6.52 -32.59 -23.21
N THR A 204 -6.56 -31.59 -24.10
CA THR A 204 -6.47 -31.87 -25.55
C THR A 204 -5.13 -32.45 -25.99
N SER A 205 -4.08 -32.34 -25.16
CA SER A 205 -2.81 -33.02 -25.43
C SER A 205 -2.93 -34.55 -25.44
N LEU A 206 -4.02 -35.12 -24.89
CA LEU A 206 -4.32 -36.55 -24.98
C LEU A 206 -4.50 -37.00 -26.43
N LEU A 207 -4.90 -36.11 -27.34
CA LEU A 207 -4.97 -36.42 -28.77
C LEU A 207 -3.61 -36.84 -29.34
N PHE A 208 -2.55 -36.11 -28.97
CA PHE A 208 -1.20 -36.44 -29.42
C PHE A 208 -0.67 -37.70 -28.72
N TYR A 209 -1.00 -37.89 -27.45
CA TYR A 209 -0.68 -39.11 -26.69
C TYR A 209 -1.33 -40.36 -27.31
N TRP A 210 -2.62 -40.31 -27.64
CA TRP A 210 -3.30 -41.42 -28.33
C TRP A 210 -2.77 -41.67 -29.74
N ALA A 211 -2.31 -40.63 -30.42
CA ALA A 211 -1.69 -40.76 -31.73
C ALA A 211 -0.31 -41.43 -31.63
N SER A 212 0.52 -41.08 -30.64
CA SER A 212 1.81 -41.73 -30.42
C SER A 212 1.69 -43.19 -30.04
N GLU A 213 0.65 -43.56 -29.28
CA GLU A 213 0.34 -44.93 -28.90
C GLU A 213 -0.44 -45.72 -30.00
N GLY A 214 -0.71 -45.09 -31.15
CA GLY A 214 -1.32 -45.71 -32.32
C GLY A 214 -2.83 -45.98 -32.21
N TYR A 215 -3.57 -45.32 -31.30
CA TYR A 215 -5.03 -45.45 -31.21
C TYR A 215 -5.76 -44.62 -32.27
N ILE A 216 -5.18 -43.48 -32.65
CA ILE A 216 -5.76 -42.58 -33.66
C ILE A 216 -4.73 -42.15 -34.69
N LYS A 217 -5.23 -41.75 -35.87
CA LYS A 217 -4.46 -41.07 -36.91
C LYS A 217 -5.00 -39.66 -37.10
N ILE A 218 -4.14 -38.66 -36.98
CA ILE A 218 -4.48 -37.26 -37.25
C ILE A 218 -4.07 -36.93 -38.69
N ILE A 219 -5.06 -36.67 -39.54
CA ILE A 219 -4.87 -36.35 -40.96
C ILE A 219 -5.06 -34.84 -41.15
N MET A 220 -3.96 -34.14 -41.44
CA MET A 220 -3.96 -32.71 -41.75
C MET A 220 -4.31 -32.49 -43.23
N LYS A 221 -5.36 -31.73 -43.53
CA LYS A 221 -5.80 -31.46 -44.92
C LYS A 221 -5.34 -30.08 -45.43
N LYS A 222 -5.59 -29.02 -44.65
CA LYS A 222 -5.22 -27.62 -44.93
C LYS A 222 -4.93 -26.91 -43.60
N LYS A 223 -4.43 -25.66 -43.62
CA LYS A 223 -4.27 -24.83 -42.42
C LYS A 223 -5.58 -24.82 -41.62
N ASN A 224 -5.53 -25.26 -40.36
CA ASN A 224 -6.66 -25.39 -39.42
C ASN A 224 -7.76 -26.40 -39.77
N LYS A 225 -7.56 -27.30 -40.75
CA LYS A 225 -8.51 -28.39 -41.06
C LYS A 225 -7.86 -29.75 -40.89
N PHE A 226 -8.37 -30.52 -39.93
CA PHE A 226 -7.89 -31.87 -39.62
C PHE A 226 -9.04 -32.86 -39.52
N THR A 227 -8.73 -34.14 -39.70
CA THR A 227 -9.64 -35.28 -39.50
C THR A 227 -8.95 -36.29 -38.60
N ILE A 228 -9.67 -36.82 -37.63
CA ILE A 228 -9.19 -37.88 -36.74
C ILE A 228 -9.84 -39.19 -37.19
N GLU A 229 -9.02 -40.21 -37.40
CA GLU A 229 -9.43 -41.57 -37.74
C GLU A 229 -9.08 -42.53 -36.62
N LYS A 230 -10.05 -43.36 -36.22
CA LYS A 230 -9.91 -44.40 -35.20
C LYS A 230 -9.18 -45.60 -35.80
N LEU A 231 -8.07 -46.01 -35.20
CA LEU A 231 -7.30 -47.18 -35.63
C LEU A 231 -7.63 -48.42 -34.78
N LYS A 232 -7.72 -48.25 -33.46
CA LYS A 232 -8.09 -49.29 -32.49
C LYS A 232 -8.97 -48.70 -31.39
N GLU A 233 -9.71 -49.57 -30.71
CA GLU A 233 -10.40 -49.19 -29.48
C GLU A 233 -9.38 -48.94 -28.35
N ILE A 234 -9.70 -48.02 -27.46
CA ILE A 234 -8.88 -47.76 -26.27
C ILE A 234 -8.99 -48.96 -25.33
N ASP A 235 -7.85 -49.48 -24.89
CA ASP A 235 -7.83 -50.70 -24.08
C ASP A 235 -8.29 -50.47 -22.64
N ASN A 236 -8.41 -51.57 -21.88
CA ASN A 236 -8.85 -51.52 -20.50
C ASN A 236 -7.81 -50.93 -19.53
N ASN A 237 -6.56 -50.73 -19.95
CA ASN A 237 -5.47 -50.22 -19.10
C ASN A 237 -5.52 -48.69 -18.95
N HIS A 238 -6.29 -47.98 -19.79
CA HIS A 238 -6.46 -46.53 -19.70
C HIS A 238 -7.46 -46.13 -18.61
N LYS A 239 -7.32 -44.90 -18.09
CA LYS A 239 -8.21 -44.38 -17.03
C LYS A 239 -9.64 -44.17 -17.53
N SER A 240 -10.60 -44.21 -16.62
CA SER A 240 -12.03 -44.07 -16.94
C SER A 240 -12.36 -42.76 -17.66
N TYR A 241 -11.77 -41.63 -17.23
CA TYR A 241 -11.99 -40.34 -17.87
C TYR A 241 -11.41 -40.29 -19.29
N GLU A 242 -10.30 -40.98 -19.51
CA GLU A 242 -9.61 -41.07 -20.80
C GLU A 242 -10.44 -41.86 -21.80
N LYS A 243 -10.98 -43.02 -21.36
CA LYS A 243 -11.91 -43.84 -22.14
C LYS A 243 -13.16 -43.07 -22.53
N LYS A 244 -13.78 -42.35 -21.58
CA LYS A 244 -14.97 -41.53 -21.84
C LYS A 244 -14.68 -40.46 -22.88
N LEU A 245 -13.59 -39.70 -22.71
CA LEU A 245 -13.20 -38.65 -23.65
C LEU A 245 -12.90 -39.20 -25.06
N PHE A 246 -12.17 -40.32 -25.13
CA PHE A 246 -11.85 -40.99 -26.38
C PHE A 246 -13.11 -41.46 -27.13
N ASN A 247 -14.04 -42.11 -26.43
CA ASN A 247 -15.29 -42.58 -27.04
C ASN A 247 -16.17 -41.41 -27.50
N SER A 248 -16.18 -40.32 -26.74
CA SER A 248 -16.90 -39.10 -27.11
C SER A 248 -16.38 -38.46 -28.40
N LEU A 249 -15.09 -38.59 -28.76
CA LEU A 249 -14.58 -38.09 -30.05
C LEU A 249 -15.36 -38.65 -31.25
N PHE A 250 -15.62 -39.96 -31.25
CA PHE A 250 -16.21 -40.65 -32.39
C PHE A 250 -17.73 -40.72 -32.33
N LYS A 251 -18.35 -40.44 -31.17
CA LYS A 251 -19.80 -40.30 -31.00
C LYS A 251 -20.38 -39.17 -31.87
N TYR A 252 -19.65 -38.07 -32.01
CA TYR A 252 -20.07 -36.93 -32.86
C TYR A 252 -19.68 -37.12 -34.34
N GLY A 253 -18.97 -38.20 -34.68
CA GLY A 253 -18.55 -38.56 -36.03
C GLY A 253 -19.45 -39.62 -36.66
N ASN A 254 -18.85 -40.51 -37.45
CA ASN A 254 -19.51 -41.72 -37.98
C ASN A 254 -19.05 -43.01 -37.25
N GLY A 255 -18.59 -42.88 -36.00
CA GLY A 255 -18.03 -43.97 -35.22
C GLY A 255 -16.56 -44.34 -35.55
N LYS A 256 -16.05 -43.98 -36.74
CA LYS A 256 -14.65 -44.25 -37.15
C LYS A 256 -13.84 -43.01 -37.50
N LYS A 257 -14.48 -41.94 -38.00
CA LYS A 257 -13.84 -40.69 -38.41
C LYS A 257 -14.61 -39.49 -37.89
N VAL A 258 -13.89 -38.45 -37.46
CA VAL A 258 -14.45 -37.18 -37.01
C VAL A 258 -13.63 -36.00 -37.55
N THR A 259 -14.29 -34.94 -38.00
CA THR A 259 -13.64 -33.72 -38.50
C THR A 259 -13.50 -32.69 -37.38
N GLY A 260 -12.44 -31.87 -37.43
CA GLY A 260 -12.20 -30.83 -36.44
C GLY A 260 -13.35 -29.81 -36.30
N GLU A 261 -14.10 -29.55 -37.38
CA GLU A 261 -15.29 -28.68 -37.36
C GLU A 261 -16.40 -29.24 -36.45
N LYS A 262 -16.65 -30.56 -36.49
CA LYS A 262 -17.63 -31.20 -35.60
C LYS A 262 -17.21 -31.18 -34.13
N LEU A 263 -15.90 -31.29 -33.87
CA LEU A 263 -15.36 -31.24 -32.51
C LEU A 263 -15.47 -29.85 -31.89
N LYS A 264 -15.29 -28.77 -32.67
CA LYS A 264 -15.41 -27.39 -32.17
C LYS A 264 -16.75 -27.12 -31.49
N THR A 265 -17.83 -27.70 -32.00
CA THR A 265 -19.19 -27.41 -31.53
C THR A 265 -19.56 -28.20 -30.27
N TYR A 266 -19.15 -29.48 -30.17
CA TYR A 266 -19.71 -30.39 -29.15
C TYR A 266 -18.67 -31.00 -28.20
N PHE A 267 -17.37 -30.90 -28.51
CA PHE A 267 -16.35 -31.62 -27.75
C PHE A 267 -15.91 -30.88 -26.47
N GLY A 268 -16.18 -29.57 -26.37
CA GLY A 268 -15.74 -28.76 -25.23
C GLY A 268 -16.31 -29.21 -23.88
N GLU A 269 -17.56 -29.68 -23.85
CA GLU A 269 -18.19 -30.20 -22.62
C GLU A 269 -17.52 -31.50 -22.16
N GLU A 270 -17.22 -32.40 -23.10
CA GLU A 270 -16.56 -33.68 -22.84
C GLU A 270 -15.12 -33.47 -22.36
N VAL A 271 -14.40 -32.49 -22.93
CA VAL A 271 -13.09 -32.05 -22.42
C VAL A 271 -13.22 -31.54 -20.99
N SER A 272 -14.26 -30.76 -20.68
CA SER A 272 -14.50 -30.23 -19.32
C SER A 272 -14.81 -31.34 -18.30
N LYS A 273 -15.49 -32.42 -18.73
CA LYS A 273 -15.69 -33.63 -17.91
C LYS A 273 -14.36 -34.35 -17.66
N ALA A 274 -13.52 -34.48 -18.69
CA ALA A 274 -12.20 -35.07 -18.55
C ALA A 274 -11.27 -34.24 -17.64
N VAL A 275 -11.36 -32.89 -17.66
CA VAL A 275 -10.67 -32.01 -16.69
C VAL A 275 -11.02 -32.39 -15.25
N LYS A 276 -12.30 -32.67 -14.96
CA LYS A 276 -12.72 -33.14 -13.62
C LYS A 276 -12.13 -34.51 -13.30
N GLY A 277 -12.14 -35.42 -14.27
CA GLY A 277 -11.55 -36.75 -14.12
C GLY A 277 -10.05 -36.72 -13.81
N VAL A 278 -9.28 -35.87 -14.49
CA VAL A 278 -7.86 -35.64 -14.16
C VAL A 278 -7.72 -35.12 -12.73
N LYS A 279 -8.52 -34.13 -12.31
CA LYS A 279 -8.47 -33.61 -10.92
C LYS A 279 -8.79 -34.68 -9.88
N GLU A 280 -9.68 -35.62 -10.19
CA GLU A 280 -10.04 -36.72 -9.29
C GLU A 280 -8.89 -37.72 -9.10
N GLU A 281 -8.07 -37.92 -10.12
CA GLU A 281 -6.88 -38.79 -10.05
C GLU A 281 -5.87 -38.29 -9.01
N PHE A 282 -5.75 -36.98 -8.81
CA PHE A 282 -4.81 -36.36 -7.86
C PHE A 282 -5.43 -36.04 -6.49
N LYS A 283 -6.45 -36.80 -6.08
CA LYS A 283 -7.01 -36.73 -4.72
C LYS A 283 -6.34 -37.76 -3.80
N TYR A 284 -6.60 -37.63 -2.49
CA TYR A 284 -6.15 -38.56 -1.45
C TYR A 284 -4.63 -38.76 -1.47
N GLU A 285 -4.15 -39.99 -1.72
CA GLU A 285 -2.73 -40.36 -1.71
C GLU A 285 -1.93 -39.76 -2.86
N LYS A 286 -2.58 -39.43 -3.99
CA LYS A 286 -1.94 -38.84 -5.17
C LYS A 286 -1.91 -37.31 -5.14
N LYS A 287 -2.24 -36.71 -3.99
CA LYS A 287 -2.31 -35.26 -3.84
C LYS A 287 -0.91 -34.66 -3.88
N LEU A 288 -0.71 -33.71 -4.80
CA LEU A 288 0.59 -33.05 -4.99
C LEU A 288 1.00 -32.12 -3.84
N ARG A 289 0.04 -31.63 -3.06
CA ARG A 289 0.29 -30.71 -1.95
C ARG A 289 -0.46 -31.10 -0.69
N ASP A 290 0.25 -31.09 0.43
CA ASP A 290 -0.37 -31.19 1.73
C ASP A 290 -1.22 -29.92 2.05
N SER A 291 -2.46 -30.14 2.48
CA SER A 291 -3.38 -29.07 2.86
C SER A 291 -2.98 -28.39 4.16
N ALA A 292 -2.39 -29.12 5.11
CA ALA A 292 -1.93 -28.52 6.36
C ALA A 292 -0.80 -27.54 6.08
N SER A 293 0.14 -27.92 5.22
CA SER A 293 1.23 -27.05 4.75
C SER A 293 0.72 -25.78 4.05
N LYS A 294 -0.28 -25.87 3.16
CA LYS A 294 -0.90 -24.67 2.55
C LYS A 294 -1.53 -23.74 3.57
N LYS A 295 -2.28 -24.29 4.53
CA LYS A 295 -2.92 -23.50 5.59
C LYS A 295 -1.87 -22.85 6.49
N ALA A 296 -0.83 -23.58 6.89
CA ALA A 296 0.26 -23.05 7.69
C ALA A 296 1.00 -21.92 6.96
N GLY A 297 1.34 -22.09 5.68
CA GLY A 297 1.97 -21.04 4.88
C GLY A 297 1.11 -19.77 4.77
N PHE A 298 -0.19 -19.94 4.54
CA PHE A 298 -1.12 -18.81 4.51
C PHE A 298 -1.21 -18.10 5.87
N LEU A 299 -1.34 -18.84 6.98
CA LEU A 299 -1.37 -18.26 8.32
C LEU A 299 -0.06 -17.54 8.69
N LEU A 300 1.09 -18.12 8.34
CA LEU A 300 2.39 -17.47 8.55
C LEU A 300 2.49 -16.16 7.77
N SER A 301 1.95 -16.10 6.55
CA SER A 301 1.91 -14.86 5.77
C SER A 301 1.09 -13.76 6.46
N ILE A 302 -0.06 -14.11 7.04
CA ILE A 302 -0.89 -13.16 7.80
C ILE A 302 -0.16 -12.68 9.06
N ILE A 303 0.41 -13.61 9.84
CA ILE A 303 1.13 -13.28 11.08
C ILE A 303 2.31 -12.35 10.79
N SER A 304 3.00 -12.54 9.65
CA SER A 304 4.13 -11.70 9.25
C SER A 304 3.77 -10.24 8.97
N ALA A 305 2.51 -9.95 8.65
CA ALA A 305 2.03 -8.58 8.42
C ALA A 305 1.72 -7.84 9.74
N VAL A 306 1.47 -8.55 10.84
CA VAL A 306 1.05 -7.95 12.12
C VAL A 306 2.05 -6.91 12.64
N PRO A 307 3.36 -7.18 12.72
CA PRO A 307 4.32 -6.19 13.22
C PRO A 307 4.35 -4.91 12.38
N ILE A 308 4.21 -5.03 11.06
CA ILE A 308 4.22 -3.89 10.13
C ILE A 308 3.01 -2.99 10.41
N ILE A 309 1.82 -3.58 10.46
CA ILE A 309 0.56 -2.86 10.71
C ILE A 309 0.60 -2.19 12.10
N SER A 310 1.09 -2.90 13.12
CA SER A 310 1.22 -2.35 14.47
C SER A 310 2.19 -1.17 14.54
N CYS A 311 3.33 -1.23 13.85
CA CYS A 311 4.25 -0.10 13.75
C CYS A 311 3.62 1.11 13.04
N MET A 312 2.84 0.88 11.98
CA MET A 312 2.13 1.96 11.26
C MET A 312 1.10 2.64 12.15
N MET A 313 0.34 1.89 12.95
CA MET A 313 -0.63 2.45 13.89
C MET A 313 0.05 3.31 14.96
N VAL A 314 1.17 2.86 15.52
CA VAL A 314 1.94 3.64 16.49
C VAL A 314 2.54 4.89 15.87
N ALA A 315 3.06 4.80 14.64
CA ALA A 315 3.58 5.98 13.94
C ALA A 315 2.49 7.04 13.76
N ARG A 316 1.26 6.63 13.41
CA ARG A 316 0.10 7.54 13.34
C ARG A 316 -0.19 8.22 14.69
N ASP A 317 -0.15 7.46 15.79
CA ASP A 317 -0.40 7.99 17.15
C ASP A 317 0.72 8.95 17.60
N VAL A 318 1.97 8.68 17.24
CA VAL A 318 3.14 9.49 17.63
C VAL A 318 3.24 10.76 16.80
N ASP A 319 3.01 10.66 15.49
CA ASP A 319 3.18 11.78 14.53
C ASP A 319 1.91 12.63 14.37
N HIS A 320 0.83 12.29 15.09
CA HIS A 320 -0.47 12.96 14.98
C HIS A 320 -0.94 13.09 13.53
N GLY A 321 -0.95 11.97 12.80
CA GLY A 321 -1.52 11.88 11.45
C GLY A 321 -0.66 12.45 10.31
N SER A 322 0.67 12.36 10.37
CA SER A 322 1.50 12.63 9.19
C SER A 322 1.11 11.71 8.01
N ILE A 323 1.32 12.21 6.79
CA ILE A 323 0.78 11.84 5.46
C ILE A 323 0.61 10.34 5.18
N ILE A 324 1.32 9.44 5.86
CA ILE A 324 1.13 7.99 5.73
C ILE A 324 -0.25 7.54 6.26
N GLY A 325 -0.83 8.27 7.22
CA GLY A 325 -2.19 8.03 7.72
C GLY A 325 -3.30 8.29 6.69
N TYR A 326 -3.05 9.14 5.68
CA TYR A 326 -4.02 9.44 4.61
C TYR A 326 -4.17 8.30 3.59
N ILE A 327 -3.21 7.37 3.52
CA ILE A 327 -3.26 6.21 2.61
C ILE A 327 -4.26 5.14 3.11
N MET A 328 -4.77 5.28 4.35
CA MET A 328 -5.71 4.34 4.96
C MET A 328 -6.93 5.04 5.59
N GLU A 329 -7.55 5.97 4.87
CA GLU A 329 -8.98 6.28 5.06
C GLU A 329 -9.76 5.98 3.75
N PRO A 330 -11.00 5.44 3.85
CA PRO A 330 -11.79 4.98 2.70
C PRO A 330 -12.28 6.10 1.77
#